data_AF-A0A926BPD7-F1
#
_entry.id   AF-A0A926BPD7-F1
#
_cell.length_a   1.000
_cell.length_b   1.000
_cell.length_c   1.000
_cell.angle_alpha   90.00
_cell.angle_beta   90.00
_cell.angle_gamma   90.00
#
_symmetry.space_group_name_H-M   'P 1'
#
loop_
_entity.id
_entity.type
_entity.pdbx_description
1 polymer ?
#
loop_
_entity_poly.entity_id
_entity_poly.type
_entity_poly.pdbx_seq_one_letter_code
_entity_poly.pdbx_strand_id
1 'polypeptide(L)'
;MKRILPDTDLACIVCGDRRARLWHKGVDHLLGGNAVYRAVTCVRCGTRRLDPRPDMMDAHYRPETYARAEEGTREVGKRLDAYAERLANIAGAGAADDALDIGCGDG
;
A
#
# COMPACT_ATOMS: atom_id res chain seq x y z
N MET A 1 14.93 23.21 -9.35
CA MET A 1 15.58 21.88 -9.46
C MET A 1 15.13 21.00 -8.29
N LYS A 2 14.56 19.80 -8.54
CA LYS A 2 14.14 18.88 -7.47
C LYS A 2 15.39 18.24 -6.85
N ARG A 3 15.63 18.47 -5.56
CA ARG A 3 16.74 17.90 -4.79
C ARG A 3 16.67 16.37 -4.87
N ILE A 4 17.69 15.75 -5.44
CA ILE A 4 17.97 14.33 -5.23
C ILE A 4 18.41 14.24 -3.77
N LEU A 5 17.69 13.47 -2.95
CA LEU A 5 18.09 13.29 -1.56
C LEU A 5 19.34 12.42 -1.57
N PRO A 6 20.43 12.87 -0.92
CA PRO A 6 21.62 12.04 -0.81
C PRO A 6 21.25 10.79 0.00
N ASP A 7 21.57 9.64 -0.57
CA ASP A 7 21.57 8.30 0.03
C ASP A 7 20.41 7.99 0.99
N THR A 8 19.32 7.47 0.42
CA THR A 8 18.41 6.62 1.20
C THR A 8 19.08 5.27 1.42
N ASP A 9 19.06 4.80 2.67
CA ASP A 9 19.52 3.46 3.02
C ASP A 9 18.59 2.36 2.48
N LEU A 10 17.41 2.74 1.98
CA LEU A 10 16.39 1.81 1.50
C LEU A 10 16.45 1.62 -0.02
N ALA A 11 16.83 0.41 -0.44
CA ALA A 11 16.72 -0.02 -1.83
C ALA A 11 15.25 -0.06 -2.28
N CYS A 12 14.98 0.26 -3.55
CA CYS A 12 13.65 0.09 -4.11
C CYS A 12 13.24 -1.39 -4.11
N ILE A 13 12.09 -1.72 -3.52
CA ILE A 13 11.58 -3.11 -3.46
C ILE A 13 11.29 -3.72 -4.85
N VAL A 14 11.05 -2.88 -5.86
CA VAL A 14 10.73 -3.35 -7.23
C VAL A 14 11.99 -3.57 -8.08
N CYS A 15 12.98 -2.66 -8.02
CA CYS A 15 14.12 -2.69 -8.95
C CYS A 15 15.51 -2.65 -8.30
N GLY A 16 15.58 -2.61 -6.97
CA GLY A 16 16.82 -2.59 -6.18
C GLY A 16 17.58 -1.24 -6.18
N ASP A 17 17.24 -0.28 -7.05
CA ASP A 17 17.94 1.01 -7.10
C ASP A 17 17.71 1.81 -5.81
N ARG A 18 18.80 2.33 -5.25
CA ARG A 18 18.80 3.14 -4.03
C ARG A 18 18.50 4.62 -4.32
N ARG A 19 18.66 5.10 -5.55
CA ARG A 19 18.43 6.52 -5.85
C ARG A 19 16.96 6.85 -5.82
N ALA A 20 16.62 7.92 -5.11
CA ALA A 20 15.26 8.42 -5.01
C ALA A 20 15.19 9.95 -5.06
N ARG A 21 14.03 10.47 -5.45
CA ARG A 21 13.69 11.90 -5.42
C ARG A 21 12.60 12.13 -4.39
N LEU A 22 12.74 13.18 -3.58
CA LEU A 22 11.67 13.60 -2.69
C LEU A 22 10.40 13.89 -3.51
N TRP A 23 9.30 13.28 -3.12
CA TRP A 23 7.99 13.52 -3.69
C TRP A 23 7.10 14.33 -2.75
N HIS A 24 7.05 13.96 -1.47
CA HIS A 24 6.27 14.65 -0.45
C HIS A 24 6.90 14.50 0.94
N LYS A 25 6.64 15.45 1.84
CA LYS A 25 7.00 15.39 3.25
C LYS A 25 5.83 15.96 4.06
N GLY A 26 5.31 15.19 5.01
CA GLY A 26 4.12 15.54 5.78
C GLY A 26 4.05 14.80 7.12
N VAL A 27 3.20 15.30 8.02
CA VAL A 27 2.93 14.68 9.32
C VAL A 27 2.05 13.45 9.12
N ASP A 28 2.25 12.44 9.95
CA ASP A 28 1.37 11.28 9.99
C ASP A 28 0.05 11.57 10.68
N HIS A 29 -0.97 11.82 9.86
CA HIS A 29 -2.32 11.96 10.37
C HIS A 29 -3.02 10.62 10.62
N LEU A 30 -2.49 9.51 10.10
CA LEU A 30 -3.08 8.18 10.24
C LEU A 30 -2.71 7.54 11.59
N LEU A 31 -1.44 7.65 12.00
CA LEU A 31 -0.98 7.12 13.29
C LEU A 31 -1.15 8.12 14.45
N GLY A 32 -1.73 9.30 14.20
CA GLY A 32 -1.97 10.33 15.22
C GLY A 32 -0.68 10.88 15.86
N GLY A 33 0.48 10.62 15.26
CA GLY A 33 1.78 11.02 15.78
C GLY A 33 2.28 12.33 15.16
N ASN A 34 3.19 13.00 15.86
CA ASN A 34 3.89 14.19 15.32
C ASN A 34 5.07 13.81 14.39
N ALA A 35 5.19 12.52 14.04
CA ALA A 35 6.25 12.03 13.18
C ALA A 35 6.05 12.57 11.75
N VAL A 36 7.15 13.02 11.13
CA VAL A 36 7.13 13.53 9.77
C VAL A 36 7.73 12.49 8.84
N TYR A 37 6.89 11.92 7.98
CA TYR A 37 7.33 10.94 6.99
C TYR A 37 7.66 11.61 5.66
N ARG A 38 8.60 11.00 4.95
CA ARG A 38 8.98 11.42 3.60
C ARG A 38 8.50 10.34 2.65
N ALA A 39 7.81 10.75 1.61
CA ALA A 39 7.52 9.90 0.48
C ALA A 39 8.49 10.25 -0.66
N VAL A 40 9.11 9.22 -1.23
CA VAL A 40 10.12 9.35 -2.27
C VAL A 40 9.74 8.53 -3.50
N THR A 41 10.23 8.95 -4.66
CA THR A 41 10.04 8.26 -5.95
C THR A 41 11.38 7.68 -6.41
N CYS A 42 11.43 6.39 -6.71
CA CYS A 42 12.61 5.75 -7.31
C CYS A 42 12.98 6.41 -8.64
N VAL A 43 14.25 6.74 -8.83
CA VAL A 43 14.71 7.39 -10.08
C VAL A 43 14.64 6.45 -11.28
N ARG A 44 14.78 5.13 -11.06
CA ARG A 44 14.80 4.13 -12.13
C ARG A 44 13.41 3.70 -12.58
N CYS A 45 12.60 3.14 -11.67
CA CYS A 45 11.30 2.56 -12.02
C CYS A 45 10.09 3.42 -11.65
N GLY A 46 10.28 4.57 -11.00
CA GLY A 46 9.19 5.46 -10.63
C GLY A 46 8.33 5.01 -9.44
N THR A 47 8.60 3.84 -8.84
CA THR A 47 7.88 3.37 -7.65
C THR A 47 7.98 4.39 -6.51
N ARG A 48 6.83 4.74 -5.92
CA ARG A 48 6.74 5.61 -4.74
C ARG A 48 6.74 4.77 -3.46
N ARG A 49 7.42 5.26 -2.42
CA ARG A 49 7.52 4.61 -1.11
C ARG A 49 7.74 5.61 0.01
N LEU A 50 7.50 5.20 1.26
CA LEU A 50 7.97 5.93 2.44
C LEU A 50 9.47 5.69 2.68
N ASP A 51 10.15 6.70 3.21
CA ASP A 51 11.60 6.70 3.45
C ASP A 51 11.98 7.55 4.68
N PRO A 52 12.34 6.94 5.82
CA PRO A 52 12.39 5.50 6.05
C PRO A 52 10.98 4.87 6.10
N ARG A 53 10.90 3.55 6.03
CA ARG A 53 9.68 2.83 6.41
C ARG A 53 9.39 3.16 7.89
N PRO A 54 8.15 3.49 8.28
CA PRO A 54 7.83 3.69 9.68
C PRO A 54 8.18 2.45 10.51
N ASP A 55 8.72 2.68 11.71
CA ASP A 55 8.85 1.62 12.71
C ASP A 55 7.45 1.15 13.12
N MET A 56 7.32 -0.08 13.62
CA MET A 56 6.06 -0.62 14.14
C MET A 56 4.91 -0.81 13.12
N MET A 57 5.16 -0.68 11.81
CA MET A 57 4.14 -1.00 10.79
C MET A 57 3.53 -2.38 10.98
N ASP A 58 4.32 -3.36 11.42
CA ASP A 58 3.86 -4.72 11.65
C ASP A 58 2.79 -4.81 12.73
N ALA A 59 2.82 -3.93 13.74
CA ALA A 59 1.76 -3.86 14.74
C ALA A 59 0.43 -3.45 14.11
N HIS A 60 0.41 -2.57 13.10
CA HIS A 60 -0.82 -2.15 12.44
C HIS A 60 -1.43 -3.22 11.52
N TYR A 61 -0.68 -4.27 11.19
CA TYR A 61 -1.16 -5.40 10.39
C TYR A 61 -1.54 -6.62 11.25
N ARG A 62 -1.45 -6.54 12.58
CA ARG A 62 -1.89 -7.65 13.45
C ARG A 62 -3.41 -7.65 13.58
N PRO A 63 -4.06 -8.83 13.62
CA PRO A 63 -5.52 -8.92 13.73
C PRO A 63 -6.13 -8.11 14.89
N GLU A 64 -5.40 -7.97 16.00
CA GLU A 64 -5.89 -7.30 17.22
C GLU A 64 -5.87 -5.78 17.12
N THR A 65 -5.00 -5.23 16.27
CA THR A 65 -4.71 -3.79 16.17
C THR A 65 -4.96 -3.23 14.77
N TYR A 66 -5.35 -4.10 13.83
CA TYR A 66 -5.79 -3.70 12.50
C TYR A 66 -7.06 -2.87 12.64
N ALA A 67 -7.01 -1.62 12.19
CA ALA A 67 -8.18 -0.76 12.15
C ALA A 67 -9.16 -1.31 11.11
N ARG A 68 -10.12 -2.12 11.56
CA ARG A 68 -11.19 -2.61 10.72
C ARG A 68 -12.09 -1.45 10.34
N ALA A 69 -12.59 -1.47 9.10
CA ALA A 69 -13.64 -0.56 8.72
C ALA A 69 -14.93 -1.02 9.41
N GLU A 70 -15.28 -0.43 10.54
CA GLU A 70 -16.48 -0.82 11.32
C GLU A 70 -17.80 -0.60 10.56
N GLU A 71 -17.78 0.19 9.48
CA GLU A 71 -18.91 0.37 8.59
C GLU A 71 -18.54 0.01 7.15
N GLY A 72 -19.00 -1.17 6.72
CA GLY A 72 -19.09 -1.50 5.30
C GLY A 72 -20.05 -0.52 4.62
N THR A 73 -19.52 0.55 4.02
CA THR A 73 -20.37 1.44 3.25
C THR A 73 -20.97 0.66 2.08
N ARG A 74 -22.29 0.82 1.83
CA ARG A 74 -23.00 0.14 0.72
C ARG A 74 -22.32 0.32 -0.64
N GLU A 75 -21.56 1.39 -0.80
CA GLU A 75 -20.78 1.70 -2.00
C GLU A 75 -19.51 0.84 -2.14
N VAL A 76 -18.83 0.51 -1.03
CA VAL A 76 -17.67 -0.38 -1.05
C VAL A 76 -18.09 -1.80 -1.43
N GLY A 77 -19.18 -2.32 -0.83
CA GLY A 77 -19.71 -3.65 -1.18
C GLY A 77 -20.01 -3.80 -2.68
N LYS A 78 -20.72 -2.84 -3.28
CA LYS A 78 -21.01 -2.84 -4.73
C LYS A 78 -19.75 -2.87 -5.60
N ARG A 79 -18.67 -2.22 -5.17
CA ARG A 79 -17.40 -2.20 -5.93
C ARG A 79 -16.68 -3.54 -5.82
N LEU A 80 -16.75 -4.19 -4.66
CA LEU A 80 -16.18 -5.53 -4.45
C LEU A 80 -16.93 -6.57 -5.29
N ASP A 81 -18.27 -6.55 -5.30
CA ASP A 81 -19.10 -7.44 -6.12
C ASP A 81 -18.75 -7.31 -7.61
N ALA A 82 -18.72 -6.07 -8.13
CA ALA A 82 -18.38 -5.80 -9.52
C ALA A 82 -16.94 -6.24 -9.88
N TYR A 83 -16.01 -6.16 -8.93
CA TYR A 83 -14.64 -6.63 -9.12
C TYR A 83 -14.57 -8.16 -9.15
N ALA A 84 -15.29 -8.85 -8.26
CA ALA A 84 -15.38 -10.31 -8.24
C ALA A 84 -16.00 -10.85 -9.54
N GLU A 85 -17.07 -10.25 -10.03
CA GLU A 85 -17.68 -10.60 -11.33
C GLU A 85 -16.68 -10.41 -12.48
N ARG A 86 -15.90 -9.33 -12.47
CA ARG A 86 -14.87 -9.08 -13.47
C ARG A 86 -13.78 -10.14 -13.44
N LEU A 87 -13.33 -10.57 -12.26
CA LEU A 87 -12.33 -11.63 -12.12
C LEU A 87 -12.87 -12.96 -12.64
N ALA A 88 -14.10 -13.33 -12.31
CA ALA A 88 -14.75 -14.54 -12.84
C ALA A 88 -14.81 -14.52 -14.38
N ASN A 89 -15.16 -13.37 -14.96
CA ASN A 89 -15.19 -13.19 -16.41
C ASN A 89 -13.81 -13.29 -17.08
N ILE A 90 -12.74 -12.79 -16.44
CA ILE A 90 -11.37 -12.89 -16.95
C ILE A 90 -10.85 -14.32 -16.85
N ALA A 91 -11.13 -14.99 -15.74
CA ALA A 91 -10.65 -16.34 -15.45
C ALA A 91 -11.33 -17.38 -16.38
N GLY A 92 -12.54 -17.09 -16.86
CA GLY A 92 -13.30 -17.96 -17.76
C GLY A 92 -13.97 -19.13 -17.05
N ALA A 93 -14.81 -19.88 -17.78
CA ALA A 93 -15.47 -21.06 -17.25
C ALA A 93 -14.43 -22.16 -16.96
N GLY A 94 -14.15 -22.41 -15.67
CA GLY A 94 -13.24 -23.46 -15.20
C GLY A 94 -12.06 -23.00 -14.34
N ALA A 95 -11.88 -21.69 -14.11
CA ALA A 95 -10.81 -21.16 -13.26
C ALA A 95 -11.30 -20.69 -11.87
N ALA A 96 -12.56 -20.94 -11.53
CA ALA A 96 -13.24 -20.44 -10.33
C ALA A 96 -13.22 -21.41 -9.14
N ASP A 97 -12.46 -22.51 -9.21
CA ASP A 97 -12.50 -23.51 -8.13
C ASP A 97 -11.68 -23.08 -6.91
N ASP A 98 -10.60 -22.31 -7.10
CA ASP A 98 -9.74 -21.81 -6.02
C ASP A 98 -9.33 -20.34 -6.24
N ALA A 99 -9.68 -19.46 -5.30
CA ALA A 99 -9.27 -18.06 -5.29
C ALA A 99 -8.51 -17.71 -4.01
N LEU A 100 -7.39 -16.98 -4.14
CA LEU A 100 -6.64 -16.42 -3.01
C LEU A 100 -6.74 -14.90 -3.04
N ASP A 101 -7.43 -14.33 -2.05
CA ASP A 101 -7.46 -12.90 -1.82
C ASP A 101 -6.50 -12.51 -0.67
N ILE A 102 -5.47 -11.73 -1.00
CA ILE A 102 -4.45 -11.30 -0.03
C ILE A 102 -4.89 -9.96 0.57
N GLY A 103 -5.25 -9.99 1.85
CA GLY A 103 -5.72 -8.80 2.57
C GLY A 103 -7.22 -8.54 2.41
N CYS A 104 -8.03 -9.61 2.35
CA CYS A 104 -9.49 -9.55 2.20
C CYS A 104 -10.23 -8.79 3.32
N GLY A 105 -9.57 -8.43 4.42
CA GLY A 105 -10.21 -7.77 5.54
C GLY A 105 -11.13 -8.71 6.31
N ASP A 106 -12.44 -8.46 6.24
CA ASP A 106 -13.47 -9.27 6.94
C ASP A 106 -14.06 -10.40 6.07
N GLY A 107 -13.50 -10.64 4.87
CA GLY A 107 -13.94 -11.66 3.91
C GLY A 107 -14.94 -11.12 2.90
#